data_AF-A0A2G9GWC1-F1
#
_entry.id   AF-A0A2G9GWC1-F1
#
_cell.length_a   1.000
_cell.length_b   1.000
_cell.length_c   1.000
_cell.angle_alpha   90.00
_cell.angle_beta   90.00
_cell.angle_gamma   90.00
#
_symmetry.space_group_name_H-M   'P 1'
#
loop_
_entity.id
_entity.type
_entity.pdbx_description
1 polymer ?
#
loop_
_entity_poly.entity_id
_entity_poly.type
_entity_poly.pdbx_seq_one_letter_code
_entity_poly.pdbx_strand_id
1 'polypeptide(L)'
;MPNFSSVEVIIPPNLKRHQGDPKLLPILSSVNSRMGSMALVHIEDICSAHIFLMEHPDAEGRYICCAESCVMSELVWLLKKQYPCSIAQRVDSTEQDSVPSKISSKKIRDMGFNFECSIQDIIHQTVEKCVDCGFLLPAHHGEREKNM
;
A
#
# COMPACT_ATOMS: atom_id res chain seq x y z
N MET A 1 35.49 4.69 -8.90
CA MET A 1 34.79 3.46 -8.45
C MET A 1 34.28 3.72 -7.05
N PRO A 2 33.03 4.16 -6.84
CA PRO A 2 32.53 4.39 -5.50
C PRO A 2 32.14 3.05 -4.84
N ASN A 3 32.61 2.92 -3.61
CA ASN A 3 32.40 1.86 -2.64
C ASN A 3 30.92 1.78 -2.22
N PHE A 4 30.26 0.63 -2.44
CA PHE A 4 28.99 0.32 -1.79
C PHE A 4 29.27 -0.28 -0.42
N SER A 5 29.27 0.55 0.61
CA SER A 5 29.21 0.07 1.99
C SER A 5 27.83 -0.56 2.22
N SER A 6 27.78 -1.88 2.27
CA SER A 6 26.61 -2.65 2.71
C SER A 6 26.18 -2.18 4.10
N VAL A 7 24.95 -1.67 4.21
CA VAL A 7 24.33 -1.41 5.51
C VAL A 7 23.77 -2.73 6.01
N GLU A 8 24.49 -3.37 6.92
CA GLU A 8 23.98 -4.51 7.68
C GLU A 8 22.89 -4.00 8.63
N VAL A 9 21.62 -4.22 8.27
CA VAL A 9 20.50 -3.98 9.18
C VAL A 9 20.42 -5.19 10.13
N ILE A 10 21.09 -5.08 11.27
CA ILE A 10 20.94 -6.02 12.37
C ILE A 10 19.50 -5.86 12.90
N ILE A 11 18.60 -6.74 12.50
CA ILE A 11 17.27 -6.85 13.11
C ILE A 11 17.44 -7.61 14.42
N PRO A 12 17.21 -6.99 15.60
CA PRO A 12 17.36 -7.68 16.87
C PRO A 12 16.35 -8.84 16.99
N PRO A 13 16.77 -10.03 17.46
CA PRO A 13 15.96 -11.26 17.37
C PRO A 13 14.81 -11.37 18.39
N ASN A 14 14.48 -10.32 19.16
CA ASN A 14 13.64 -10.46 20.34
C ASN A 14 12.51 -9.42 20.49
N LEU A 15 11.90 -8.97 19.40
CA LEU A 15 10.57 -8.35 19.51
C LEU A 15 9.50 -9.44 19.42
N LYS A 16 8.79 -9.70 20.52
CA LYS A 16 7.56 -10.49 20.50
C LYS A 16 6.59 -9.82 19.51
N ARG A 17 6.51 -10.37 18.29
CA ARG A 17 5.64 -9.95 17.18
C ARG A 17 4.17 -10.35 17.44
N HIS A 18 3.68 -10.09 18.64
CA HIS A 18 2.25 -10.20 18.95
C HIS A 18 1.63 -8.85 18.70
N GLN A 19 0.53 -8.81 17.92
CA GLN A 19 -0.20 -7.61 17.53
C GLN A 19 0.53 -6.83 16.41
N GLY A 20 0.00 -6.85 15.18
CA GLY A 20 0.54 -6.05 14.06
C GLY A 20 0.85 -4.59 14.44
N ASP A 21 1.86 -4.00 13.80
CA ASP A 21 2.52 -2.77 14.27
C ASP A 21 1.51 -1.67 14.63
N PRO A 22 1.38 -1.31 15.92
CA PRO A 22 0.42 -0.29 16.38
C PRO A 22 0.70 1.10 15.78
N LYS A 23 1.83 1.31 15.11
CA LYS A 23 2.20 2.60 14.51
C LYS A 23 1.68 2.81 13.09
N LEU A 24 1.33 1.75 12.35
CA LEU A 24 0.94 1.90 10.93
C LEU A 24 -0.42 2.58 10.74
N LEU A 25 -1.43 2.21 11.54
CA LEU A 25 -2.77 2.81 11.46
C LEU A 25 -2.77 4.32 11.80
N PRO A 26 -2.10 4.79 12.88
CA PRO A 26 -1.95 6.23 13.13
C PRO A 26 -1.27 7.00 11.99
N ILE A 27 -0.29 6.40 11.29
CA ILE A 27 0.39 7.03 10.16
C ILE A 27 -0.60 7.22 9.00
N LEU A 28 -1.32 6.16 8.60
CA LEU A 28 -2.31 6.24 7.53
C LEU A 28 -3.44 7.24 7.87
N SER A 29 -3.92 7.24 9.11
CA SER A 29 -4.92 8.22 9.58
C SER A 29 -4.39 9.65 9.51
N SER A 30 -3.13 9.87 9.90
CA SER A 30 -2.49 11.19 9.84
C SER A 30 -2.30 11.65 8.39
N VAL A 31 -1.90 10.76 7.48
CA VAL A 31 -1.80 11.06 6.04
C VAL A 31 -3.18 11.41 5.47
N ASN A 32 -4.19 10.57 5.72
CA ASN A 32 -5.55 10.80 5.25
C ASN A 32 -6.12 12.13 5.78
N SER A 33 -5.93 12.43 7.05
CA SER A 33 -6.42 13.67 7.67
C SER A 33 -5.77 14.93 7.10
N ARG A 34 -4.48 14.84 6.71
CA ARG A 34 -3.73 15.99 6.17
C ARG A 34 -3.94 16.17 4.68
N MET A 35 -4.02 15.07 3.93
CA MET A 35 -4.04 15.09 2.47
C MET A 35 -5.46 14.97 1.91
N GLY A 36 -6.41 14.44 2.67
CA GLY A 36 -7.77 14.12 2.23
C GLY A 36 -7.89 12.79 1.49
N SER A 37 -6.78 12.12 1.20
CA SER A 37 -6.70 10.76 0.62
C SER A 37 -5.28 10.22 0.72
N MET A 38 -5.10 8.95 0.37
CA MET A 38 -3.82 8.26 0.29
C MET A 38 -3.54 7.83 -1.15
N ALA A 39 -2.31 8.06 -1.62
CA ALA A 39 -1.87 7.58 -2.93
C ALA A 39 -1.56 6.08 -2.87
N LEU A 40 -2.08 5.33 -3.83
CA LEU A 40 -1.79 3.91 -4.01
C LEU A 40 -1.15 3.70 -5.39
N VAL A 41 -0.06 2.95 -5.40
CA VAL A 41 0.65 2.55 -6.61
C VAL A 41 1.44 1.28 -6.32
N HIS A 42 1.51 0.38 -7.29
CA HIS A 42 2.30 -0.84 -7.16
C HIS A 42 3.79 -0.55 -7.30
N ILE A 43 4.65 -1.33 -6.64
CA ILE A 43 6.10 -1.13 -6.71
C ILE A 43 6.63 -1.35 -8.14
N GLU A 44 6.05 -2.29 -8.89
CA GLU A 44 6.43 -2.54 -10.29
C GLU A 44 6.01 -1.38 -11.21
N ASP A 45 4.83 -0.79 -10.96
CA ASP A 45 4.41 0.42 -11.69
C ASP A 45 5.33 1.61 -11.37
N ILE A 46 5.81 1.75 -10.13
CA ILE A 46 6.81 2.77 -9.77
C ILE A 46 8.10 2.56 -10.57
N CYS A 47 8.62 1.33 -10.61
CA CYS A 47 9.83 1.00 -11.37
C CYS A 47 9.63 1.27 -12.87
N SER A 48 8.49 0.86 -13.42
CA SER A 48 8.14 1.08 -14.82
C SER A 48 8.00 2.57 -15.15
N ALA A 49 7.37 3.36 -14.26
CA ALA A 49 7.27 4.80 -14.41
C ALA A 49 8.65 5.48 -14.39
N HIS A 50 9.56 5.01 -13.54
CA HIS A 50 10.93 5.52 -13.52
C HIS A 50 11.65 5.25 -14.84
N ILE A 51 11.59 4.02 -15.37
CA ILE A 51 12.20 3.66 -16.66
C ILE A 51 11.58 4.50 -17.78
N PHE A 52 10.25 4.55 -17.85
CA PHE A 52 9.51 5.34 -18.82
C PHE A 52 9.94 6.80 -18.83
N LEU A 53 10.02 7.45 -17.67
CA LEU A 53 10.43 8.85 -17.57
C LEU A 53 11.91 9.08 -17.91
N MET A 54 12.80 8.12 -17.65
CA MET A 54 14.21 8.22 -18.03
C MET A 54 14.41 8.11 -19.54
N GLU A 55 13.56 7.35 -20.23
CA GLU A 55 13.65 7.11 -21.67
C GLU A 55 12.84 8.12 -22.50
N HIS A 56 11.87 8.81 -21.89
CA HIS A 56 10.99 9.73 -22.60
C HIS A 56 11.66 11.10 -22.83
N PRO A 57 11.90 11.52 -24.10
CA PRO A 57 12.70 12.70 -24.41
C PRO A 57 12.09 14.01 -23.90
N ASP A 58 10.76 14.09 -23.83
CA ASP A 58 10.04 15.27 -23.34
C ASP A 58 9.78 15.26 -21.82
N ALA A 59 10.33 14.28 -21.09
CA ALA A 59 10.11 14.21 -19.64
C ALA A 59 10.86 15.34 -18.92
N GLU A 60 10.12 16.18 -18.19
CA GLU A 60 10.71 17.29 -17.45
C GLU A 60 10.01 17.57 -16.12
N GLY A 61 10.80 18.00 -15.13
CA GLY A 61 10.28 18.40 -13.82
C GLY A 61 9.72 17.24 -13.00
N ARG A 62 8.61 17.50 -12.28
CA ARG A 62 8.02 16.55 -11.33
C ARG A 62 6.84 15.79 -11.94
N TYR A 63 6.72 14.53 -11.57
CA TYR A 63 5.61 13.64 -11.92
C TYR A 63 5.06 12.97 -10.67
N ILE A 64 3.73 12.89 -10.58
CA ILE A 64 3.05 12.10 -9.56
C ILE A 64 2.86 10.70 -10.12
N CYS A 65 3.30 9.69 -9.36
CA CYS A 65 3.12 8.29 -9.65
C CYS A 65 2.11 7.70 -8.66
N CYS A 66 0.84 7.72 -9.05
CA CYS A 66 -0.30 7.29 -8.25
C CYS A 66 -1.30 6.61 -9.19
N ALA A 67 -1.49 5.30 -9.04
CA ALA A 67 -2.46 4.55 -9.84
C ALA A 67 -3.88 4.97 -9.45
N GLU A 68 -4.16 4.96 -8.15
CA GLU A 68 -5.44 5.35 -7.56
C GLU A 68 -5.25 6.08 -6.22
N SER A 69 -6.22 6.89 -5.83
CA SER A 69 -6.24 7.54 -4.51
C SER A 69 -7.51 7.16 -3.75
N CYS A 70 -7.37 6.76 -2.49
CA CYS A 70 -8.51 6.35 -1.67
C CYS A 70 -8.48 7.04 -0.29
N VAL A 71 -9.65 7.18 0.32
CA VAL A 71 -9.77 7.60 1.73
C VAL A 71 -9.58 6.42 2.67
N MET A 72 -9.29 6.70 3.94
CA MET A 72 -9.11 5.66 4.96
C MET A 72 -10.32 4.71 5.05
N SER A 73 -11.55 5.22 4.96
CA SER A 73 -12.76 4.40 4.99
C SER A 73 -12.85 3.44 3.80
N GLU A 74 -12.44 3.87 2.61
CA GLU A 74 -12.41 3.05 1.40
C GLU A 74 -11.32 1.98 1.48
N LEU A 75 -10.11 2.33 1.95
CA LEU A 75 -9.05 1.36 2.18
C LEU A 75 -9.49 0.26 3.17
N VAL A 76 -10.13 0.66 4.28
CA VAL A 76 -10.67 -0.26 5.28
C VAL A 76 -11.76 -1.15 4.70
N TRP A 77 -12.63 -0.60 3.85
CA TRP A 77 -13.65 -1.36 3.16
C TRP A 77 -13.06 -2.39 2.19
N LEU A 78 -12.09 -2.01 1.37
CA LEU A 78 -11.38 -2.91 0.45
C LEU A 78 -10.69 -4.05 1.21
N LEU A 79 -10.01 -3.71 2.29
CA LEU A 79 -9.36 -4.66 3.19
C LEU A 79 -10.35 -5.64 3.84
N LYS A 80 -11.49 -5.17 4.34
CA LYS A 80 -12.55 -6.03 4.90
C LYS A 80 -13.16 -6.95 3.84
N LYS A 81 -13.33 -6.46 2.61
CA LYS A 81 -13.88 -7.23 1.50
C LYS A 81 -12.94 -8.39 1.11
N GLN A 82 -11.64 -8.14 1.07
CA GLN A 82 -10.65 -9.15 0.67
C GLN A 82 -10.20 -10.05 1.83
N TYR A 83 -10.24 -9.54 3.07
CA TYR A 83 -9.81 -10.24 4.28
C TYR A 83 -10.84 -10.10 5.43
N PRO A 84 -11.98 -10.82 5.38
CA PRO A 84 -13.09 -10.62 6.31
C PRO A 84 -12.78 -10.93 7.78
N CYS A 85 -11.83 -11.85 8.06
CA CYS A 85 -11.60 -12.39 9.41
C CYS A 85 -10.50 -11.67 10.21
N SER A 86 -9.63 -10.86 9.59
CA SER A 86 -8.41 -10.35 10.24
C SER A 86 -8.45 -8.86 10.62
N ILE A 87 -9.34 -8.06 10.02
CA ILE A 87 -9.27 -6.58 10.09
C ILE A 87 -10.44 -5.95 10.85
N ALA A 88 -11.51 -6.72 11.09
CA ALA A 88 -12.76 -6.22 11.67
C ALA A 88 -12.63 -5.64 13.10
N GLN A 89 -11.59 -6.02 13.87
CA GLN A 89 -11.52 -5.70 15.30
C GLN A 89 -10.77 -4.40 15.64
N ARG A 90 -10.08 -3.75 14.69
CA ARG A 90 -9.16 -2.63 15.01
C ARG A 90 -9.52 -1.27 14.44
N VAL A 91 -10.36 -1.21 13.42
CA VAL A 91 -10.68 0.06 12.76
C VAL A 91 -12.11 0.43 13.12
N ASP A 92 -12.23 1.17 14.21
CA ASP A 92 -13.47 1.90 14.51
C ASP A 92 -13.69 2.87 13.35
N SER A 93 -14.88 2.85 12.78
CA SER A 93 -15.24 3.64 11.60
C SER A 93 -15.31 5.10 12.01
N THR A 94 -14.18 5.81 12.05
CA THR A 94 -14.19 7.26 12.12
C THR A 94 -14.66 7.78 10.76
N GLU A 95 -15.94 8.13 10.70
CA GLU A 95 -16.52 8.90 9.61
C GLU A 95 -15.73 10.20 9.49
N GLN A 96 -14.98 10.32 8.39
CA GLN A 96 -14.32 11.57 8.03
C GLN A 96 -15.16 12.22 6.93
N ASP A 97 -15.98 13.19 7.33
CA ASP A 97 -16.87 14.03 6.50
C ASP A 97 -16.14 14.93 5.48
N SER A 98 -14.86 14.70 5.21
CA SER A 98 -14.09 15.48 4.25
C SER A 98 -14.26 14.93 2.84
N VAL A 99 -14.56 15.81 1.88
CA VAL A 99 -14.56 15.48 0.45
C VAL A 99 -13.21 14.84 0.09
N PRO A 100 -13.19 13.62 -0.48
CA PRO A 100 -11.95 12.94 -0.88
C PRO A 100 -11.15 13.83 -1.84
N SER A 101 -9.87 14.06 -1.54
CA SER A 101 -8.99 14.73 -2.48
C SER A 101 -8.51 13.74 -3.54
N LYS A 102 -8.56 14.10 -4.82
CA LYS A 102 -8.04 13.26 -5.89
C LYS A 102 -6.57 13.57 -6.13
N ILE A 103 -5.72 12.55 -6.03
CA ILE A 103 -4.30 12.66 -6.40
C ILE A 103 -4.18 12.34 -7.89
N SER A 104 -3.67 13.30 -8.67
CA SER A 104 -3.68 13.22 -10.13
C SER A 104 -2.33 12.84 -10.71
N SER A 105 -2.28 11.67 -11.37
CA SER A 105 -1.16 11.24 -12.23
C SER A 105 -1.39 11.62 -13.69
N LYS A 106 -2.24 12.62 -13.97
CA LYS A 106 -2.59 13.01 -15.34
C LYS A 106 -1.36 13.32 -16.20
N LYS A 107 -0.36 14.01 -15.63
CA LYS A 107 0.84 14.40 -16.38
C LYS A 107 1.62 13.20 -16.94
N ILE A 108 1.80 12.12 -16.17
CA ILE A 108 2.53 10.93 -16.67
C ILE A 108 1.64 10.12 -17.64
N ARG A 109 0.33 10.07 -17.38
CA ARG A 109 -0.63 9.38 -18.26
C ARG A 109 -0.80 10.06 -19.62
N ASP A 110 -0.80 11.38 -19.65
CA ASP A 110 -0.89 12.17 -20.89
C ASP A 110 0.35 11.96 -21.80
N MET A 111 1.47 11.47 -21.24
CA MET A 111 2.65 11.06 -22.02
C MET A 111 2.57 9.61 -22.53
N GLY A 112 1.51 8.88 -22.18
CA GLY A 112 1.29 7.49 -22.62
C GLY A 112 1.66 6.42 -21.60
N PHE A 113 2.07 6.78 -20.38
CA PHE A 113 2.28 5.80 -19.32
C PHE A 113 0.95 5.20 -18.82
N ASN A 114 0.91 3.89 -18.68
CA ASN A 114 -0.22 3.17 -18.09
C ASN A 114 0.22 2.44 -16.81
N PHE A 115 -0.68 2.42 -15.83
CA PHE A 115 -0.52 1.62 -14.62
C PHE A 115 -1.15 0.25 -14.89
N GLU A 116 -0.38 -0.82 -14.73
CA GLU A 116 -0.83 -2.17 -15.08
C GLU A 116 -1.46 -2.89 -13.88
N CYS A 117 -1.06 -2.54 -12.66
CA CYS A 117 -1.56 -3.19 -11.45
C CYS A 117 -2.86 -2.55 -10.95
N SER A 118 -3.85 -3.38 -10.60
CA SER A 118 -5.09 -2.92 -10.00
C SER A 118 -4.92 -2.59 -8.51
N ILE A 119 -5.88 -1.83 -7.94
CA ILE A 119 -5.92 -1.58 -6.49
C ILE A 119 -6.05 -2.88 -5.67
N GLN A 120 -6.74 -3.88 -6.23
CA GLN A 120 -6.87 -5.20 -5.61
C GLN A 120 -5.53 -5.92 -5.57
N ASP A 121 -4.72 -5.82 -6.61
CA ASP A 121 -3.37 -6.42 -6.65
C ASP A 121 -2.45 -5.74 -5.64
N ILE A 122 -2.47 -4.41 -5.59
CA ILE A 122 -1.69 -3.62 -4.63
C ILE A 122 -2.01 -4.06 -3.20
N ILE A 123 -3.30 -4.12 -2.83
CA ILE A 123 -3.72 -4.51 -1.49
C ILE A 123 -3.36 -5.97 -1.21
N HIS A 124 -3.64 -6.86 -2.16
CA HIS A 124 -3.39 -8.29 -2.01
C HIS A 124 -1.91 -8.57 -1.73
N GLN A 125 -1.03 -8.13 -2.63
CA GLN A 125 0.40 -8.38 -2.55
C GLN A 125 1.03 -7.66 -1.35
N THR A 126 0.51 -6.48 -0.97
CA THR A 126 0.95 -5.80 0.26
C THR A 126 0.65 -6.65 1.49
N VAL A 127 -0.56 -7.20 1.61
CA VAL A 127 -0.96 -8.03 2.75
C VAL A 127 -0.17 -9.34 2.77
N GLU A 128 -0.08 -10.04 1.64
CA GLU A 128 0.72 -11.27 1.51
C GLU A 128 2.17 -11.01 1.93
N LYS A 129 2.80 -9.95 1.40
CA LYS A 129 4.17 -9.63 1.75
C LYS A 129 4.34 -9.26 3.22
N CYS A 130 3.35 -8.60 3.82
CA CYS A 130 3.35 -8.32 5.24
C CYS A 130 3.22 -9.60 6.09
N VAL A 131 2.47 -10.60 5.63
CA VAL A 131 2.37 -11.91 6.29
C VAL A 131 3.70 -12.67 6.17
N ASP A 132 4.27 -12.74 4.97
CA ASP A 132 5.55 -13.42 4.70
C ASP A 132 6.70 -12.83 5.54
N CYS A 133 6.72 -11.51 5.69
CA CYS A 133 7.71 -10.81 6.51
C CYS A 133 7.38 -10.85 8.01
N GLY A 134 6.24 -11.41 8.40
CA GLY A 134 5.78 -11.52 9.80
C GLY A 134 5.36 -10.19 10.43
N PHE A 135 4.96 -9.20 9.64
CA PHE A 135 4.34 -7.95 10.09
C PHE A 135 2.83 -8.11 10.35
N LEU A 136 2.18 -9.04 9.65
CA LEU A 136 0.80 -9.44 9.85
C LEU A 136 0.72 -10.94 10.18
N LEU A 137 -0.33 -11.33 10.91
CA LEU A 137 -0.65 -12.73 11.10
C LEU A 137 -1.40 -13.25 9.86
N PRO A 138 -1.19 -14.52 9.45
CA PRO A 138 -2.01 -15.14 8.44
C PRO A 138 -3.48 -15.03 8.82
N ALA A 139 -4.34 -14.70 7.86
CA ALA A 139 -5.77 -14.84 8.08
C ALA A 139 -6.04 -16.33 8.35
N HIS A 140 -6.75 -16.65 9.43
CA HIS A 140 -7.27 -18.00 9.63
C HIS A 140 -8.21 -18.31 8.46
N HIS A 141 -7.71 -19.00 7.44
CA HIS A 141 -8.59 -19.74 6.56
C HIS A 141 -9.18 -20.85 7.43
N GLY A 142 -10.47 -20.74 7.76
CA GLY A 142 -11.21 -21.87 8.27
C GLY A 142 -11.11 -22.98 7.24
N GLU A 143 -10.19 -23.92 7.47
CA GLU A 143 -10.22 -25.21 6.81
C GLU A 143 -11.61 -25.78 7.11
N ARG A 144 -12.48 -25.81 6.10
CA ARG A 144 -13.59 -26.76 6.11
C ARG A 144 -12.91 -28.12 6.04
N GLU A 145 -12.69 -28.73 7.20
CA GLU A 145 -12.57 -30.18 7.32
C GLU A 145 -13.76 -30.79 6.60
N LYS A 146 -13.54 -31.22 5.36
CA LYS A 146 -14.35 -32.24 4.71
C LYS A 146 -13.88 -33.57 5.27
N ASN A 147 -14.24 -33.86 6.52
CA ASN A 147 -14.13 -35.21 7.04
C ASN A 147 -15.43 -35.94 6.69
N MET A 148 -15.24 -36.86 5.74
CA MET A 148 -16.10 -37.96 5.34
C MET A 148 -16.41 -38.89 6.51
#